data_AF-G0ZVJ5-F1
#
_entry.id   AF-G0ZVJ5-F1
#
_cell.length_a   1.000
_cell.length_b   1.000
_cell.length_c   1.000
_cell.angle_alpha   90.00
_cell.angle_beta   90.00
_cell.angle_gamma   90.00
#
_symmetry.space_group_name_H-M   'P 1'
#
loop_
_entity.id
_entity.type
_entity.pdbx_description
1 polymer ?
#
loop_
_entity_poly.entity_id
_entity_poly.type
_entity_poly.pdbx_seq_one_letter_code
_entity_poly.pdbx_strand_id
1 'polypeptide(L)'
;NCYTSNEWNTTICKDQKTCASACAVDGADYKGTYGATTSGDALSLQFVTKGEYSTNVGSRLYLMASSSKYQMFTLLGNEFTFDVDVSKIGCGLNGALYFVSMDEDGGMSKYPGNKAGAKYGTGYCDAQCPRDLKFINGEQANSPQWSPSESDRNAGVGQYGSCCTEMDIWE
;
A
#
# COMPACT_ATOMS: atom_id res chain seq x y z
N ASN A 1 -11.76 12.66 -9.15
CA ASN A 1 -11.12 11.74 -8.18
C ASN A 1 -12.17 11.01 -7.38
N CYS A 2 -12.05 9.70 -7.23
CA CYS A 2 -12.87 8.93 -6.30
C CYS A 2 -12.52 9.18 -4.84
N TYR A 3 -11.26 9.48 -4.57
CA TYR A 3 -10.73 9.80 -3.26
C TYR A 3 -9.78 10.99 -3.39
N THR A 4 -9.94 12.00 -2.54
CA THR A 4 -9.05 13.19 -2.50
C THR A 4 -8.76 13.53 -1.06
N SER A 5 -7.49 13.81 -0.75
CA SER A 5 -7.05 14.06 0.63
C SER A 5 -7.45 12.89 1.54
N ASN A 6 -8.45 13.05 2.40
CA ASN A 6 -8.93 12.05 3.34
C ASN A 6 -10.40 11.67 3.12
N GLU A 7 -11.00 11.98 1.97
CA GLU A 7 -12.43 11.76 1.72
C GLU A 7 -12.72 11.05 0.39
N TRP A 8 -13.73 10.19 0.40
CA TRP A 8 -14.33 9.62 -0.80
C TRP A 8 -15.36 10.59 -1.41
N ASN A 9 -15.41 10.66 -2.74
CA ASN A 9 -16.45 11.40 -3.43
C ASN A 9 -17.77 10.62 -3.39
N THR A 10 -18.69 11.03 -2.53
CA THR A 10 -19.98 10.35 -2.29
C THR A 10 -20.94 10.35 -3.48
N THR A 11 -20.73 11.21 -4.49
CA THR A 11 -21.53 11.16 -5.73
C THR A 11 -21.14 9.99 -6.63
N ILE A 12 -19.86 9.59 -6.60
CA ILE A 12 -19.31 8.43 -7.31
C ILE A 12 -19.45 7.17 -6.43
N CYS A 13 -19.01 7.28 -5.18
CA CYS A 13 -18.89 6.19 -4.22
C CYS A 13 -20.10 6.12 -3.28
N LYS A 14 -21.26 5.76 -3.85
CA LYS A 14 -22.52 5.60 -3.09
C LYS A 14 -22.53 4.34 -2.22
N ASP A 15 -21.87 3.29 -2.71
CA ASP A 15 -21.66 2.03 -2.02
C ASP A 15 -20.33 1.41 -2.47
N GLN A 16 -19.89 0.36 -1.78
CA GLN A 16 -18.58 -0.28 -1.94
C GLN A 16 -18.36 -0.81 -3.36
N LYS A 17 -19.37 -1.47 -3.93
CA LYS A 17 -19.28 -2.15 -5.23
C LYS A 17 -19.36 -1.16 -6.38
N THR A 18 -20.26 -0.18 -6.27
CA THR A 18 -20.35 0.93 -7.23
C THR A 18 -19.05 1.73 -7.24
N CYS A 19 -18.50 2.02 -6.06
CA CYS A 19 -17.22 2.74 -5.96
C CYS A 19 -16.06 1.92 -6.56
N ALA A 20 -15.91 0.64 -6.21
CA ALA A 20 -14.85 -0.19 -6.79
C ALA A 20 -14.93 -0.35 -8.32
N SER A 21 -16.14 -0.40 -8.88
CA SER A 21 -16.33 -0.52 -10.33
C SER A 21 -16.20 0.81 -11.09
N ALA A 22 -16.49 1.94 -10.45
CA ALA A 22 -16.38 3.27 -11.05
C ALA A 22 -14.99 3.92 -10.89
N CYS A 23 -14.12 3.33 -10.07
CA CYS A 23 -12.83 3.89 -9.70
C CYS A 23 -11.67 3.01 -10.19
N ALA A 24 -10.51 3.61 -10.34
CA ALA A 24 -9.27 2.93 -10.67
C ALA A 24 -8.11 3.49 -9.85
N VAL A 25 -7.09 2.66 -9.68
CA VAL A 25 -5.74 3.10 -9.31
C VAL A 25 -4.91 3.20 -10.60
N ASP A 26 -3.99 4.16 -10.65
CA ASP A 26 -3.20 4.45 -11.85
C ASP A 26 -1.71 4.23 -11.57
N GLY A 27 -0.87 4.45 -12.58
CA GLY A 27 0.59 4.40 -12.48
C GLY A 27 1.15 5.42 -11.48
N ALA A 28 2.39 5.17 -11.08
CA ALA A 28 3.11 6.00 -10.11
C ALA A 28 4.36 6.61 -10.75
N ASP A 29 4.53 7.91 -10.61
CA ASP A 29 5.83 8.58 -10.79
C ASP A 29 6.67 8.38 -9.51
N TYR A 30 7.38 7.26 -9.46
CA TYR A 30 8.17 6.83 -8.31
C TYR A 30 9.16 7.91 -7.84
N LYS A 31 9.91 8.52 -8.77
CA LYS A 31 10.96 9.46 -8.41
C LYS A 31 10.40 10.86 -8.12
N GLY A 32 9.58 11.42 -9.00
CA GLY A 32 9.15 12.81 -8.88
C GLY A 32 8.05 13.03 -7.83
N THR A 33 7.17 12.05 -7.65
CA THR A 33 6.06 12.16 -6.67
C THR A 33 6.38 11.49 -5.35
N TYR A 34 6.96 10.28 -5.38
CA TYR A 34 7.16 9.48 -4.17
C TYR A 34 8.59 9.53 -3.61
N GLY A 35 9.57 10.03 -4.36
CA GLY A 35 10.97 10.06 -3.94
C GLY A 35 11.58 8.66 -3.77
N ALA A 36 11.05 7.67 -4.48
CA ALA A 36 11.55 6.31 -4.53
C ALA A 36 12.48 6.15 -5.73
N THR A 37 13.69 5.65 -5.51
CA THR A 37 14.68 5.41 -6.57
C THR A 37 15.42 4.10 -6.35
N THR A 38 15.85 3.47 -7.44
CA THR A 38 16.68 2.26 -7.40
C THR A 38 17.98 2.46 -8.17
N SER A 39 19.03 1.73 -7.79
CA SER A 39 20.30 1.67 -8.52
C SER A 39 20.97 0.33 -8.21
N GLY A 40 21.02 -0.57 -9.20
CA GLY A 40 21.51 -1.93 -8.97
C GLY A 40 20.58 -2.69 -8.00
N ASP A 41 21.14 -3.11 -6.88
CA ASP A 41 20.46 -3.81 -5.77
C ASP A 41 19.93 -2.87 -4.68
N ALA A 42 20.21 -1.56 -4.77
CA ALA A 42 19.78 -0.59 -3.77
C ALA A 42 18.40 0.02 -4.06
N LEU A 43 17.57 0.15 -3.01
CA LEU A 43 16.33 0.94 -2.97
C LEU A 43 16.49 2.09 -1.97
N SER A 44 16.17 3.31 -2.39
CA SER A 44 16.14 4.49 -1.52
C SER A 44 14.74 5.08 -1.49
N LEU A 45 14.22 5.32 -0.27
CA LEU A 45 12.89 5.86 -0.01
C LEU A 45 13.02 7.18 0.76
N GLN A 46 12.52 8.27 0.18
CA GLN A 46 12.44 9.55 0.88
C GLN A 46 11.18 9.65 1.73
N PHE A 47 11.30 10.24 2.92
CA PHE A 47 10.14 10.42 3.80
C PHE A 47 9.16 11.48 3.28
N VAL A 48 9.63 12.65 2.84
CA VAL A 48 8.77 13.72 2.33
C VAL A 48 9.25 14.17 0.96
N THR A 49 8.37 14.05 -0.04
CA THR A 49 8.64 14.47 -1.41
C THR A 49 7.65 15.55 -1.81
N LYS A 50 8.15 16.75 -2.11
CA LYS A 50 7.34 17.92 -2.49
C LYS A 50 7.34 18.05 -4.02
N GLY A 51 6.20 17.74 -4.63
CA GLY A 51 5.95 17.97 -6.04
C GLY A 51 5.33 19.35 -6.30
N GLU A 52 4.99 19.62 -7.56
CA GLU A 52 4.39 20.89 -7.99
C GLU A 52 2.99 21.11 -7.38
N TYR A 53 2.18 20.05 -7.30
CA TYR A 53 0.77 20.12 -6.90
C TYR A 53 0.44 19.37 -5.61
N SER A 54 1.40 18.62 -5.05
CA SER A 54 1.17 17.75 -3.90
C SER A 54 2.43 17.53 -3.07
N THR A 55 2.26 17.00 -1.87
CA THR A 55 3.36 16.55 -1.02
C THR A 55 3.05 15.15 -0.55
N ASN A 56 3.92 14.20 -0.91
CA ASN A 56 3.86 12.82 -0.47
C ASN A 56 4.58 12.66 0.89
N VAL A 57 4.06 11.77 1.73
CA VAL A 57 4.65 11.40 3.02
C VAL A 57 4.71 9.88 3.13
N GLY A 58 5.91 9.33 3.26
CA GLY A 58 6.17 7.91 3.35
C GLY A 58 5.91 7.15 2.05
N SER A 59 6.17 5.85 2.09
CA SER A 59 5.90 4.93 0.98
C SER A 59 5.93 3.48 1.48
N ARG A 60 5.13 2.61 0.87
CA ARG A 60 5.20 1.15 1.04
C ARG A 60 5.32 0.50 -0.34
N LEU A 61 6.34 -0.33 -0.52
CA LEU A 61 6.65 -0.99 -1.78
C LEU A 61 6.77 -2.50 -1.55
N TYR A 62 6.52 -3.27 -2.60
CA TYR A 62 6.65 -4.73 -2.60
C TYR A 62 7.65 -5.16 -3.68
N LEU A 63 8.45 -6.19 -3.39
CA LEU A 63 9.33 -6.79 -4.38
C LEU A 63 8.50 -7.58 -5.40
N MET A 64 8.82 -7.44 -6.68
CA MET A 64 8.09 -8.05 -7.79
C MET A 64 8.90 -9.18 -8.43
N ALA A 65 8.30 -10.36 -8.63
CA ALA A 65 8.86 -11.44 -9.43
C ALA A 65 8.65 -11.22 -10.94
N SER A 66 7.59 -10.51 -11.30
CA SER A 66 7.25 -10.14 -12.68
C SER A 66 6.36 -8.91 -12.69
N SER A 67 5.96 -8.44 -13.88
CA SER A 67 5.05 -7.29 -14.01
C SER A 67 3.67 -7.46 -13.37
N SER A 68 3.28 -8.67 -12.95
CA SER A 68 1.96 -8.97 -12.41
C SER A 68 1.97 -9.90 -11.19
N LYS A 69 3.13 -10.17 -10.59
CA LYS A 69 3.27 -11.05 -9.42
C LYS A 69 4.31 -10.54 -8.45
N TYR A 70 3.98 -10.58 -7.16
CA TYR A 70 4.96 -10.35 -6.09
C TYR A 70 6.02 -11.44 -6.06
N GLN A 71 7.21 -11.10 -5.57
CA GLN A 71 8.21 -12.09 -5.22
C GLN A 71 7.83 -12.74 -3.89
N MET A 72 7.50 -14.03 -3.93
CA MET A 72 7.15 -14.80 -2.74
C MET A 72 8.40 -15.41 -2.11
N PHE A 73 8.36 -15.58 -0.79
CA PHE A 73 9.44 -16.14 0.00
C PHE A 73 8.91 -17.21 0.95
N THR A 74 9.62 -18.34 1.03
CA THR A 74 9.44 -19.34 2.09
C THR A 74 10.58 -19.16 3.08
N LEU A 75 10.31 -18.51 4.22
CA LEU A 75 11.37 -18.19 5.18
C LEU A 75 11.76 -19.38 6.09
N LEU A 76 10.82 -20.29 6.37
CA LEU A 76 11.06 -21.40 7.28
C LEU A 76 12.20 -22.29 6.77
N GLY A 77 13.24 -22.46 7.59
CA GLY A 77 14.41 -23.27 7.25
C GLY A 77 15.43 -22.58 6.34
N ASN A 78 15.24 -21.28 6.05
CA ASN A 78 16.12 -20.48 5.20
C ASN A 78 16.70 -19.27 5.97
N GLU A 79 17.64 -18.58 5.33
CA GLU A 79 18.24 -17.34 5.80
C GLU A 79 17.87 -16.17 4.86
N PHE A 80 17.56 -15.01 5.44
CA PHE A 80 17.32 -13.77 4.71
C PHE A 80 18.24 -12.68 5.28
N THR A 81 18.95 -11.98 4.39
CA THR A 81 19.95 -10.97 4.74
C THR A 81 19.82 -9.78 3.80
N PHE A 82 20.04 -8.57 4.34
CA PHE A 82 20.05 -7.33 3.58
C PHE A 82 20.96 -6.30 4.27
N ASP A 83 21.46 -5.34 3.50
CA ASP A 83 22.17 -4.17 4.01
C ASP A 83 21.21 -2.99 4.14
N VAL A 84 21.39 -2.16 5.17
CA VAL A 84 20.55 -0.98 5.41
C VAL A 84 21.37 0.21 5.93
N ASP A 85 21.08 1.39 5.39
CA ASP A 85 21.61 2.67 5.88
C ASP A 85 20.48 3.48 6.52
N VAL A 86 20.46 3.50 7.86
CA VAL A 86 19.51 4.29 8.66
C VAL A 86 20.11 5.59 9.18
N SER A 87 21.29 6.02 8.69
CA SER A 87 22.00 7.21 9.20
C SER A 87 21.21 8.51 9.10
N LYS A 88 20.18 8.55 8.24
CA LYS A 88 19.28 9.69 8.04
C LYS A 88 17.86 9.47 8.56
N ILE A 89 17.62 8.38 9.30
CA ILE A 89 16.33 8.06 9.92
C ILE A 89 16.45 8.39 11.41
N GLY A 90 15.82 9.50 11.81
CA GLY A 90 15.83 9.99 13.19
C GLY A 90 14.64 9.50 14.02
N CYS A 91 14.54 9.98 15.26
CA CYS A 91 13.44 9.64 16.17
C CYS A 91 12.06 9.90 15.56
N GLY A 92 11.12 8.97 15.76
CA GLY A 92 9.74 9.07 15.27
C GLY A 92 9.53 8.62 13.83
N LEU A 93 10.58 8.17 13.14
CA LEU A 93 10.51 7.52 11.84
C LEU A 93 10.81 6.02 12.00
N ASN A 94 10.20 5.23 11.13
CA ASN A 94 10.44 3.79 11.02
C ASN A 94 10.76 3.50 9.54
N GLY A 95 11.90 2.85 9.30
CA GLY A 95 12.26 2.32 8.00
C GLY A 95 12.14 0.80 8.06
N ALA A 96 10.99 0.27 7.64
CA ALA A 96 10.67 -1.13 7.86
C ALA A 96 11.03 -2.04 6.67
N LEU A 97 11.50 -3.26 6.98
CA LEU A 97 11.56 -4.39 6.07
C LEU A 97 10.93 -5.60 6.77
N TYR A 98 9.84 -6.10 6.20
CA TYR A 98 9.00 -7.10 6.82
C TYR A 98 8.30 -7.97 5.78
N PHE A 99 7.74 -9.09 6.23
CA PHE A 99 7.01 -10.04 5.40
C PHE A 99 5.58 -10.16 5.87
N VAL A 100 4.64 -10.13 4.93
CA VAL A 100 3.21 -10.36 5.19
C VAL A 100 2.68 -11.46 4.28
N SER A 101 1.68 -12.20 4.75
CA SER A 101 1.07 -13.31 4.01
C SER A 101 0.03 -12.84 2.99
N MET A 102 0.43 -11.92 2.11
CA MET A 102 -0.38 -11.47 0.96
C MET A 102 -0.43 -12.52 -0.16
N ASP A 103 -1.44 -12.44 -1.01
CA ASP A 103 -1.53 -13.26 -2.22
C ASP A 103 -0.54 -12.81 -3.30
N GLU A 104 0.10 -13.77 -3.99
CA GLU A 104 1.10 -13.52 -5.05
C GLU A 104 0.60 -12.56 -6.14
N ASP A 105 -0.69 -12.63 -6.48
CA ASP A 105 -1.34 -11.82 -7.51
C ASP A 105 -2.04 -10.57 -6.96
N GLY A 106 -1.85 -10.24 -5.68
CA GLY A 106 -2.58 -9.17 -5.00
C GLY A 106 -4.06 -9.47 -4.76
N GLY A 107 -4.46 -10.74 -4.85
CA GLY A 107 -5.82 -11.23 -4.62
C GLY A 107 -6.71 -11.28 -5.86
N MET A 108 -6.17 -11.09 -7.08
CA MET A 108 -6.96 -11.10 -8.31
C MET A 108 -7.73 -12.41 -8.51
N SER A 109 -7.09 -13.55 -8.25
CA SER A 109 -7.70 -14.88 -8.40
C SER A 109 -8.82 -15.14 -7.39
N LYS A 110 -8.71 -14.59 -6.17
CA LYS A 110 -9.74 -14.72 -5.12
C LYS A 110 -10.88 -13.74 -5.28
N TYR A 111 -10.60 -12.56 -5.84
CA TYR A 111 -11.52 -11.43 -5.85
C TYR A 111 -11.71 -10.88 -7.26
N PRO A 112 -12.74 -11.32 -8.00
CA PRO A 112 -12.95 -10.94 -9.41
C PRO A 112 -13.10 -9.43 -9.66
N GLY A 113 -13.46 -8.66 -8.63
CA GLY A 113 -13.50 -7.20 -8.71
C GLY A 113 -12.11 -6.53 -8.71
N ASN A 114 -11.08 -7.20 -8.19
CA ASN A 114 -9.70 -6.72 -8.27
C ASN A 114 -9.16 -6.96 -9.68
N LYS A 115 -9.18 -5.92 -10.49
CA LYS A 115 -8.60 -5.93 -11.85
C LYS A 115 -7.20 -5.31 -11.92
N ALA A 116 -6.67 -4.83 -10.79
CA ALA A 116 -5.38 -4.14 -10.72
C ALA A 116 -4.26 -5.10 -10.31
N GLY A 117 -4.47 -5.87 -9.24
CA GLY A 117 -3.56 -6.92 -8.79
C GLY A 117 -2.21 -6.43 -8.27
N ALA A 118 -1.25 -7.35 -8.22
CA ALA A 118 0.09 -7.10 -7.71
C ALA A 118 0.83 -5.98 -8.49
N LYS A 119 0.53 -5.83 -9.79
CA LYS A 119 1.10 -4.78 -10.63
C LYS A 119 0.90 -3.37 -10.06
N TYR A 120 -0.22 -3.15 -9.36
CA TYR A 120 -0.57 -1.87 -8.74
C TYR A 120 -0.58 -1.94 -7.20
N GLY A 121 0.12 -2.92 -6.61
CA GLY A 121 0.32 -2.95 -5.16
C GLY A 121 -0.93 -3.28 -4.34
N THR A 122 -1.92 -3.99 -4.91
CA THR A 122 -3.16 -4.34 -4.19
C THR A 122 -2.99 -5.57 -3.29
N GLY A 123 -3.95 -5.76 -2.36
CA GLY A 123 -4.03 -6.96 -1.53
C GLY A 123 -3.27 -6.87 -0.20
N TYR A 124 -2.86 -5.67 0.23
CA TYR A 124 -2.16 -5.50 1.51
C TYR A 124 -2.99 -6.00 2.69
N CYS A 125 -2.29 -6.58 3.64
CA CYS A 125 -2.77 -7.01 4.94
C CYS A 125 -1.56 -7.08 5.88
N ASP A 126 -1.80 -6.99 7.18
CA ASP A 126 -0.79 -7.20 8.21
C ASP A 126 -1.45 -7.66 9.52
N ALA A 127 -0.67 -7.81 10.61
CA ALA A 127 -1.20 -8.29 11.88
C ALA A 127 -2.06 -7.24 12.61
N GLN A 128 -2.03 -5.98 12.17
CA GLN A 128 -2.81 -4.88 12.74
C GLN A 128 -4.23 -4.81 12.16
N CYS A 129 -4.53 -5.60 11.11
CA CYS A 129 -5.82 -5.57 10.43
C CYS A 129 -6.20 -4.13 9.99
N PRO A 130 -5.37 -3.46 9.18
CA PRO A 130 -5.43 -2.02 9.01
C PRO A 130 -6.69 -1.65 8.22
N ARG A 131 -7.39 -0.64 8.73
CA ARG A 131 -8.71 -0.18 8.22
C ARG A 131 -8.62 1.04 7.31
N ASP A 132 -7.43 1.60 7.14
CA ASP A 132 -7.15 2.74 6.27
C ASP A 132 -6.96 2.34 4.80
N LEU A 133 -6.89 1.04 4.51
CA LEU A 133 -6.87 0.52 3.15
C LEU A 133 -8.14 0.91 2.41
N LYS A 134 -7.94 1.58 1.26
CA LYS A 134 -9.02 2.11 0.42
C LYS A 134 -9.73 1.02 -0.37
N PHE A 135 -9.05 -0.09 -0.67
CA PHE A 135 -9.61 -1.25 -1.36
C PHE A 135 -9.20 -2.52 -0.61
N ILE A 136 -10.18 -3.34 -0.24
CA ILE A 136 -9.98 -4.62 0.46
C ILE A 136 -10.80 -5.69 -0.28
N ASN A 137 -10.24 -6.89 -0.44
CA ASN A 137 -10.88 -8.05 -1.07
C ASN A 137 -11.45 -7.79 -2.48
N GLY A 138 -10.90 -6.84 -3.24
CA GLY A 138 -11.20 -6.59 -4.67
C GLY A 138 -12.64 -6.21 -5.03
N GLU A 139 -13.62 -6.47 -4.19
CA GLU A 139 -15.04 -6.25 -4.44
C GLU A 139 -15.57 -5.00 -3.74
N GLN A 140 -14.76 -4.40 -2.85
CA GLN A 140 -15.19 -3.35 -1.94
C GLN A 140 -14.15 -2.25 -1.88
N ALA A 141 -14.51 -1.07 -2.39
CA ALA A 141 -13.89 0.15 -1.91
C ALA A 141 -14.35 0.35 -0.45
N ASN A 142 -13.44 0.64 0.46
CA ASN A 142 -13.71 0.78 1.89
C ASN A 142 -14.38 2.13 2.22
N SER A 143 -15.36 2.54 1.41
CA SER A 143 -15.95 3.88 1.43
C SER A 143 -17.11 4.07 2.42
N PRO A 144 -17.97 3.07 2.73
CA PRO A 144 -18.99 3.28 3.75
C PRO A 144 -18.38 3.37 5.13
N GLN A 145 -18.99 4.22 5.97
CA GLN A 145 -18.52 4.50 7.32
C GLN A 145 -17.07 4.98 7.36
N TRP A 146 -16.60 5.60 6.27
CA TRP A 146 -15.28 6.20 6.22
C TRP A 146 -15.21 7.39 7.17
N SER A 147 -14.26 7.35 8.11
CA SER A 147 -13.96 8.42 9.04
C SER A 147 -12.60 9.02 8.69
N PRO A 148 -12.53 10.28 8.23
CA PRO A 148 -11.27 10.97 7.99
C PRO A 148 -10.43 11.03 9.27
N SER A 149 -9.10 10.92 9.14
CA SER A 149 -8.19 11.09 10.28
C SER A 149 -8.12 12.55 10.71
N GLU A 150 -8.08 12.79 12.03
CA GLU A 150 -7.87 14.12 12.60
C GLU A 150 -6.40 14.57 12.54
N SER A 151 -5.47 13.63 12.38
CA SER A 151 -4.02 13.87 12.43
C SER A 151 -3.30 13.60 11.11
N ASP A 152 -3.97 12.96 10.14
CA ASP A 152 -3.44 12.72 8.80
C ASP A 152 -4.44 13.17 7.73
N ARG A 153 -4.07 14.23 7.01
CA ARG A 153 -4.89 14.81 5.94
C ARG A 153 -5.10 13.90 4.72
N ASN A 154 -4.36 12.80 4.61
CA ASN A 154 -4.40 11.87 3.48
C ASN A 154 -5.06 10.52 3.81
N ALA A 155 -5.36 10.29 5.09
CA ALA A 155 -5.84 9.01 5.59
C ALA A 155 -7.17 9.14 6.34
N GLY A 156 -7.79 8.00 6.54
CA GLY A 156 -9.00 7.79 7.30
C GLY A 156 -9.17 6.30 7.51
N VAL A 157 -10.26 5.89 8.14
CA VAL A 157 -10.55 4.47 8.38
C VAL A 157 -11.94 4.13 7.89
N GLY A 158 -12.06 3.03 7.15
CA GLY A 158 -13.33 2.50 6.68
C GLY A 158 -13.87 1.40 7.57
N GLN A 159 -14.99 0.80 7.17
CA GLN A 159 -15.64 -0.26 7.93
C GLN A 159 -14.77 -1.52 8.10
N TYR A 160 -14.00 -1.90 7.09
CA TYR A 160 -13.24 -3.16 7.07
C TYR A 160 -11.76 -2.95 7.30
N GLY A 161 -11.10 -4.00 7.80
CA GLY A 161 -9.64 -4.15 7.85
C GLY A 161 -9.19 -5.42 7.14
N SER A 162 -7.90 -5.51 6.81
CA SER A 162 -7.32 -6.63 6.07
C SER A 162 -6.24 -7.34 6.90
N CYS A 163 -6.53 -8.53 7.40
CA CYS A 163 -5.66 -9.23 8.35
C CYS A 163 -4.83 -10.33 7.67
N CYS A 164 -3.55 -10.46 8.03
CA CYS A 164 -2.77 -11.67 7.75
C CYS A 164 -1.56 -11.79 8.69
N THR A 165 -0.85 -12.92 8.62
CA THR A 165 0.38 -13.11 9.39
C THR A 165 1.47 -12.14 8.92
N GLU A 166 2.20 -11.59 9.88
CA GLU A 166 3.29 -10.64 9.70
C GLU A 166 4.56 -11.16 10.41
N MET A 167 5.71 -10.91 9.80
CA MET A 167 7.03 -11.14 10.36
C MET A 167 7.88 -9.89 10.12
N ASP A 168 8.05 -9.11 11.18
CA ASP A 168 8.87 -7.90 11.18
C ASP A 168 10.34 -8.27 11.34
N ILE A 169 11.09 -8.23 10.22
CA ILE A 169 12.54 -8.49 10.23
C ILE A 169 13.29 -7.27 10.76
N TRP A 170 12.81 -6.07 10.40
CA TRP A 170 13.43 -4.81 10.78
C TRP A 170 12.39 -3.67 10.79
N GLU A 171 12.43 -2.85 11.85
CA GLU A 171 11.65 -1.63 12.07
C GLU A 171 12.54 -0.51 12.65
#